data_AF-A0AAP3XSS2-F1
#
_entry.id   AF-A0AAP3XSS2-F1
#
_cell.length_a   1.000
_cell.length_b   1.000
_cell.length_c   1.000
_cell.angle_alpha   90.00
_cell.angle_beta   90.00
_cell.angle_gamma   90.00
#
_symmetry.space_group_name_H-M   'P 1'
#
loop_
_entity.id
_entity.type
_entity.pdbx_description
1 polymer ?
#
loop_
_entity_poly.entity_id
_entity_poly.type
_entity_poly.pdbx_seq_one_letter_code
_entity_poly.pdbx_strand_id
1 'polypeptide(L)'
;MPPLRALMRLILGTPVPTAPRRRRRSAPDFQRSKVYRWEGRHVLPRDTAALSLDECRALVLAAYSWAEAPAPGDRDWAPPLVTDGRGRRHACGSRAVIKLPRWARTRPVVLHECAHGLAPDKHGPRFVAVYVALIEQFMGLPREALEESLREAGIAFGKVARSREGALLSRAPSPARAAARQRPAGN
;
A
#
# COMPACT_ATOMS: atom_id res chain seq x y z
N MET A 1 27.43 -34.17 59.58
CA MET A 1 26.35 -33.94 58.59
C MET A 1 25.77 -32.58 58.90
N PRO A 2 26.14 -31.48 58.19
CA PRO A 2 25.97 -31.27 56.73
C PRO A 2 27.27 -30.83 55.99
N PRO A 3 27.24 -30.60 54.66
CA PRO A 3 28.41 -30.68 53.78
C PRO A 3 29.00 -29.34 53.27
N LEU A 4 30.13 -29.51 52.57
CA LEU A 4 30.99 -28.60 51.81
C LEU A 4 30.34 -27.98 50.53
N ARG A 5 30.99 -26.88 50.04
CA ARG A 5 30.94 -26.23 48.68
C ARG A 5 29.92 -25.08 48.54
N ALA A 6 30.15 -23.99 47.80
CA ALA A 6 31.31 -23.47 47.07
C ALA A 6 31.01 -22.00 46.68
N LEU A 7 32.11 -21.26 46.49
CA LEU A 7 32.27 -19.94 45.87
C LEU A 7 31.47 -19.75 44.56
N MET A 8 30.73 -18.65 44.41
CA MET A 8 30.54 -17.98 43.11
C MET A 8 30.02 -16.54 43.27
N ARG A 9 30.83 -15.57 42.86
CA ARG A 9 30.44 -14.19 42.59
C ARG A 9 29.44 -14.19 41.42
N LEU A 10 28.27 -13.57 41.61
CA LEU A 10 27.40 -13.18 40.51
C LEU A 10 27.34 -11.65 40.45
N ILE A 11 27.71 -11.13 39.28
CA ILE A 11 27.63 -9.72 38.88
C ILE A 11 26.15 -9.35 38.82
N LEU A 12 25.70 -8.52 39.76
CA LEU A 12 24.39 -7.87 39.71
C LEU A 12 24.45 -6.74 38.68
N GLY A 13 24.15 -7.06 37.41
CA GLY A 13 23.77 -6.05 36.43
C GLY A 13 22.39 -5.52 36.76
N THR A 14 22.28 -4.23 37.06
CA THR A 14 21.00 -3.54 37.22
C THR A 14 20.23 -3.56 35.89
N PRO A 15 18.93 -3.88 35.87
CA PRO A 15 18.14 -3.77 34.65
C PRO A 15 17.99 -2.28 34.31
N VAL A 16 18.52 -1.89 33.15
CA VAL A 16 18.27 -0.57 32.56
C VAL A 16 16.77 -0.48 32.26
N PRO A 17 16.05 0.52 32.78
CA PRO A 17 14.64 0.70 32.45
C PRO A 17 14.52 1.02 30.96
N THR A 18 14.06 0.07 30.16
CA THR A 18 13.68 0.29 28.77
C THR A 18 12.50 1.26 28.74
N ALA A 19 12.78 2.52 28.40
CA ALA A 19 11.76 3.53 28.17
C ALA A 19 10.71 3.00 27.17
N PRO A 20 9.40 3.23 27.41
CA PRO A 20 8.37 2.79 26.50
C PRO A 20 8.60 3.42 25.12
N ARG A 21 8.82 2.58 24.10
CA ARG A 21 8.88 3.01 22.70
C ARG A 21 7.58 3.75 22.37
N ARG A 22 7.67 5.08 22.29
CA ARG A 22 6.56 5.97 21.91
C ARG A 22 6.04 5.49 20.55
N ARG A 23 4.84 4.89 20.53
CA ARG A 23 4.18 4.46 19.29
C ARG A 23 4.09 5.68 18.38
N ARG A 24 4.87 5.69 17.29
CA ARG A 24 4.72 6.71 16.24
C ARG A 24 3.28 6.61 15.74
N ARG A 25 2.48 7.67 15.95
CA ARG A 25 1.14 7.76 15.37
C ARG A 25 1.29 7.57 13.85
N SER A 26 0.54 6.62 13.29
CA SER A 26 0.45 6.47 11.84
C SER A 26 0.02 7.81 11.22
N ALA A 27 0.62 8.17 10.09
CA ALA A 27 0.22 9.38 9.37
C ALA A 27 -1.30 9.36 9.11
N PRO A 28 -2.02 10.47 9.32
CA PRO A 28 -3.46 10.55 9.06
C PRO A 28 -3.79 10.21 7.59
N ASP A 29 -4.98 9.66 7.37
CA ASP A 29 -5.47 9.34 6.02
C ASP A 29 -6.12 10.57 5.34
N PHE A 30 -5.28 11.56 5.02
CA PHE A 30 -5.72 12.92 4.70
C PHE A 30 -6.29 13.14 3.29
N GLN A 31 -6.11 12.20 2.35
CA GLN A 31 -6.62 12.34 0.96
C GLN A 31 -7.72 11.35 0.60
N ARG A 32 -8.15 10.48 1.53
CA ARG A 32 -9.12 9.40 1.27
C ARG A 32 -10.34 9.86 0.48
N SER A 33 -11.03 10.90 0.95
CA SER A 33 -12.25 11.39 0.30
C SER A 33 -12.00 11.98 -1.09
N LYS A 34 -10.82 12.58 -1.33
CA LYS A 34 -10.43 13.07 -2.65
C LYS A 34 -10.16 11.92 -3.60
N VAL A 35 -9.41 10.90 -3.14
CA VAL A 35 -9.11 9.71 -3.93
C VAL A 35 -10.40 8.99 -4.33
N TYR A 36 -11.30 8.71 -3.40
CA TYR A 36 -12.58 8.07 -3.73
C TYR A 36 -13.42 8.87 -4.74
N ARG A 37 -13.45 10.20 -4.62
CA ARG A 37 -14.14 11.07 -5.58
C ARG A 37 -13.48 11.01 -6.96
N TRP A 38 -12.15 11.02 -7.01
CA TRP A 38 -11.40 10.91 -8.26
C TRP A 38 -11.61 9.53 -8.92
N GLU A 39 -11.54 8.45 -8.15
CA GLU A 39 -11.81 7.10 -8.64
C GLU A 39 -13.18 6.98 -9.28
N GLY A 40 -14.23 7.48 -8.60
CA GLY A 40 -15.60 7.44 -9.10
C GLY A 40 -15.80 8.17 -10.43
N ARG A 41 -14.93 9.14 -10.76
CA ARG A 41 -15.01 9.91 -12.01
C ARG A 41 -14.11 9.36 -13.11
N HIS A 42 -12.89 8.94 -12.76
CA HIS A 42 -11.84 8.68 -13.75
C HIS A 42 -11.47 7.20 -13.90
N VAL A 43 -11.67 6.38 -12.86
CA VAL A 43 -11.18 4.99 -12.83
C VAL A 43 -12.33 3.98 -12.82
N LEU A 44 -13.25 4.06 -11.86
CA LEU A 44 -14.34 3.09 -11.70
C LEU A 44 -15.22 2.95 -12.97
N PRO A 45 -15.58 4.03 -13.68
CA PRO A 45 -16.39 3.89 -14.90
C PRO A 45 -15.68 3.20 -16.06
N ARG A 46 -14.35 3.03 -16.01
CA ARG A 46 -13.56 2.42 -17.09
C ARG A 46 -13.66 0.90 -17.11
N ASP A 47 -14.03 0.31 -15.97
CA ASP A 47 -14.18 -1.14 -15.86
C ASP A 47 -15.13 -1.49 -14.69
N THR A 48 -16.35 -1.85 -15.07
CA THR A 48 -17.41 -2.26 -14.15
C THR A 48 -17.65 -3.77 -14.18
N ALA A 49 -16.80 -4.54 -14.88
CA ALA A 49 -16.98 -5.98 -14.99
C ALA A 49 -16.83 -6.62 -13.61
N ALA A 50 -17.85 -7.40 -13.22
CA ALA A 50 -17.82 -8.16 -11.99
C ALA A 50 -16.88 -9.37 -12.16
N LEU A 51 -15.95 -9.52 -11.22
CA LEU A 51 -15.03 -10.64 -11.15
C LEU A 51 -15.56 -11.69 -10.17
N SER A 52 -15.34 -12.95 -10.51
CA SER A 52 -15.41 -14.07 -9.57
C SER A 52 -14.29 -13.95 -8.52
N LEU A 53 -14.42 -14.70 -7.42
CA LEU A 53 -13.37 -14.71 -6.39
C LEU A 53 -12.04 -15.27 -6.91
N ASP A 54 -12.09 -16.22 -7.85
CA ASP A 54 -10.89 -16.81 -8.46
C ASP A 54 -10.22 -15.85 -9.43
N GLU A 55 -10.98 -15.09 -10.21
CA GLU A 55 -10.43 -13.99 -11.02
C GLU A 55 -9.80 -12.91 -10.15
N CYS A 56 -10.40 -12.58 -8.99
CA CYS A 56 -9.76 -11.71 -8.01
C CYS A 56 -8.43 -12.28 -7.50
N ARG A 57 -8.36 -13.58 -7.20
CA ARG A 57 -7.12 -14.25 -6.77
C ARG A 57 -6.04 -14.18 -7.84
N ALA A 58 -6.40 -14.48 -9.09
CA ALA A 58 -5.49 -14.43 -10.23
C ALA A 58 -4.96 -13.00 -10.44
N LEU A 59 -5.83 -11.98 -10.35
CA LEU A 59 -5.42 -10.58 -10.47
C LEU A 59 -4.49 -10.13 -9.33
N VAL A 60 -4.80 -10.52 -8.08
CA VAL A 60 -3.93 -10.23 -6.93
C VAL A 60 -2.57 -10.90 -7.10
N LEU A 61 -2.53 -12.18 -7.49
CA LEU A 61 -1.27 -12.89 -7.77
C LEU A 61 -0.44 -12.16 -8.84
N ALA A 62 -1.06 -11.78 -9.97
CA ALA A 62 -0.38 -11.07 -11.05
C ALA A 62 0.14 -9.70 -10.59
N ALA A 63 -0.68 -8.93 -9.86
CA ALA A 63 -0.32 -7.62 -9.35
C ALA A 63 0.87 -7.67 -8.39
N TYR A 64 0.86 -8.61 -7.42
CA TYR A 64 1.96 -8.77 -6.48
C TYR A 64 3.21 -9.35 -7.12
N SER A 65 3.09 -10.31 -8.04
CA SER A 65 4.25 -10.84 -8.77
C SER A 65 4.95 -9.73 -9.57
N TRP A 66 4.16 -8.92 -10.29
CA TRP A 66 4.67 -7.79 -11.06
C TRP A 66 5.25 -6.69 -10.16
N ALA A 67 4.65 -6.43 -9.00
CA ALA A 67 5.10 -5.37 -8.10
C ALA A 67 6.32 -5.79 -7.28
N GLU A 68 6.37 -7.00 -6.73
CA GLU A 68 7.43 -7.42 -5.83
C GLU A 68 8.59 -8.10 -6.56
N ALA A 69 8.36 -8.60 -7.78
CA ALA A 69 9.34 -9.30 -8.61
C ALA A 69 10.10 -10.39 -7.82
N PRO A 70 9.39 -11.39 -7.26
CA PRO A 70 10.04 -12.44 -6.49
C PRO A 70 11.08 -13.17 -7.33
N ALA A 71 12.16 -13.62 -6.68
CA ALA A 71 13.19 -14.40 -7.35
C ALA A 71 12.59 -15.70 -7.92
N PRO A 72 13.05 -16.18 -9.09
CA PRO A 72 12.59 -17.45 -9.64
C PRO A 72 12.76 -18.58 -8.63
N GLY A 73 11.67 -19.27 -8.31
CA GLY A 73 11.68 -20.39 -7.36
C GLY A 73 11.71 -20.00 -5.88
N ASP A 74 11.51 -18.72 -5.53
CA ASP A 74 11.30 -18.30 -4.15
C ASP A 74 10.05 -18.99 -3.57
N ARG A 75 10.28 -19.95 -2.67
CA ARG A 75 9.22 -20.74 -2.02
C ARG A 75 8.59 -20.05 -0.83
N ASP A 76 9.26 -19.02 -0.29
CA ASP A 76 8.78 -18.25 0.86
C ASP A 76 7.86 -17.10 0.41
N TRP A 77 7.94 -16.72 -0.87
CA TRP A 77 7.04 -15.74 -1.45
C TRP A 77 5.65 -16.30 -1.72
N ALA A 78 4.63 -15.59 -1.24
CA ALA A 78 3.24 -15.82 -1.60
C ALA A 78 2.47 -14.49 -1.70
N PRO A 79 1.50 -14.35 -2.62
CA PRO A 79 0.62 -13.19 -2.64
C PRO A 79 -0.28 -13.15 -1.39
N PRO A 80 -0.94 -12.01 -1.09
CA PRO A 80 -1.90 -11.94 0.01
C PRO A 80 -3.02 -12.98 -0.14
N LEU A 81 -3.51 -13.49 0.99
CA LEU A 81 -4.69 -14.34 1.01
C LEU A 81 -5.93 -13.55 0.58
N VAL A 82 -6.65 -14.01 -0.44
CA VAL A 82 -7.89 -13.38 -0.91
C VAL A 82 -9.12 -14.13 -0.38
N THR A 83 -9.98 -13.42 0.36
CA THR A 83 -11.21 -13.98 0.93
C THR A 83 -12.47 -13.25 0.46
N ASP A 84 -13.62 -13.91 0.60
CA ASP A 84 -14.91 -13.47 0.08
C ASP A 84 -15.51 -12.23 0.80
N GLY A 85 -14.91 -11.81 1.91
CA GLY A 85 -15.36 -10.66 2.69
C GLY A 85 -16.78 -10.78 3.25
N ARG A 86 -17.29 -12.00 3.49
CA ARG A 86 -18.67 -12.21 3.99
C ARG A 86 -19.01 -11.32 5.18
N GLY A 87 -20.16 -10.64 5.10
CA GLY A 87 -20.65 -9.72 6.14
C GLY A 87 -19.97 -8.35 6.18
N ARG A 88 -19.04 -8.03 5.28
CA ARG A 88 -18.38 -6.72 5.26
C ARG A 88 -19.12 -5.69 4.42
N ARG A 89 -19.14 -4.46 4.95
CA ARG A 89 -19.64 -3.26 4.26
C ARG A 89 -18.58 -2.60 3.36
N HIS A 90 -17.32 -2.97 3.51
CA HIS A 90 -16.18 -2.40 2.78
C HIS A 90 -15.18 -3.49 2.41
N ALA A 91 -14.57 -3.35 1.23
CA ALA A 91 -13.34 -4.07 0.92
C ALA A 91 -12.19 -3.59 1.81
N CYS A 92 -11.18 -4.44 1.97
CA CYS A 92 -10.02 -4.15 2.81
C CYS A 92 -8.82 -4.98 2.40
N GLY A 93 -7.71 -4.32 2.13
CA GLY A 93 -6.45 -4.90 1.70
C GLY A 93 -5.28 -4.55 2.61
N SER A 94 -4.35 -5.51 2.67
CA SER A 94 -3.04 -5.42 3.30
C SER A 94 -2.13 -6.47 2.63
N ARG A 95 -0.83 -6.43 2.90
CA ARG A 95 0.11 -7.43 2.35
C ARG A 95 -0.23 -8.87 2.74
N ALA A 96 -0.85 -9.08 3.90
CA ALA A 96 -1.19 -10.42 4.39
C ALA A 96 -2.53 -10.93 3.85
N VAL A 97 -3.53 -10.05 3.72
CA VAL A 97 -4.90 -10.43 3.39
C VAL A 97 -5.63 -9.33 2.64
N ILE A 98 -6.44 -9.74 1.66
CA ILE A 98 -7.40 -8.92 0.92
C ILE A 98 -8.79 -9.54 1.07
N LYS A 99 -9.77 -8.75 1.49
CA LYS A 99 -11.16 -9.19 1.75
C LYS A 99 -12.11 -8.47 0.80
N LEU A 100 -12.79 -9.21 -0.08
CA LEU A 100 -13.55 -8.66 -1.20
C LEU A 100 -15.03 -9.11 -1.19
N PRO A 101 -15.94 -8.35 -0.54
CA PRO A 101 -17.37 -8.60 -0.67
C PRO A 101 -17.82 -8.54 -2.13
N ARG A 102 -18.90 -9.25 -2.50
CA ARG A 102 -19.32 -9.45 -3.90
C ARG A 102 -19.38 -8.16 -4.72
N TRP A 103 -19.94 -7.07 -4.17
CA TRP A 103 -20.08 -5.79 -4.87
C TRP A 103 -18.74 -5.10 -5.16
N ALA A 104 -17.69 -5.44 -4.41
CA ALA A 104 -16.36 -4.84 -4.53
C ALA A 104 -15.43 -5.59 -5.49
N ARG A 105 -15.91 -6.64 -6.16
CA ARG A 105 -15.12 -7.48 -7.05
C ARG A 105 -15.10 -6.90 -8.45
N THR A 106 -14.47 -5.74 -8.61
CA THR A 106 -14.16 -5.16 -9.92
C THR A 106 -12.66 -4.94 -10.00
N ARG A 107 -12.11 -4.96 -11.22
CA ARG A 107 -10.67 -4.79 -11.43
C ARG A 107 -10.11 -3.53 -10.74
N PRO A 108 -10.73 -2.33 -10.85
CA PRO A 108 -10.25 -1.14 -10.14
C PRO A 108 -10.18 -1.31 -8.62
N VAL A 109 -11.24 -1.87 -8.01
CA VAL A 109 -11.32 -2.02 -6.55
C VAL A 109 -10.32 -3.08 -6.07
N VAL A 110 -10.12 -4.16 -6.80
CA VAL A 110 -9.09 -5.16 -6.46
C VAL A 110 -7.70 -4.54 -6.49
N LEU A 111 -7.38 -3.73 -7.50
CA LEU A 111 -6.09 -3.04 -7.61
C LEU A 111 -5.91 -1.97 -6.51
N HIS A 112 -6.98 -1.29 -6.10
CA HIS A 112 -6.98 -0.39 -4.94
C HIS A 112 -6.56 -1.13 -3.66
N GLU A 113 -7.17 -2.28 -3.38
CA GLU A 113 -6.82 -3.08 -2.21
C GLU A 113 -5.40 -3.66 -2.29
N CYS A 114 -4.90 -3.96 -3.50
CA CYS A 114 -3.49 -4.32 -3.70
C CYS A 114 -2.55 -3.17 -3.34
N ALA A 115 -2.86 -1.95 -3.77
CA ALA A 115 -2.05 -0.77 -3.46
C ALA A 115 -1.93 -0.53 -1.95
N HIS A 116 -2.98 -0.82 -1.16
CA HIS A 116 -2.92 -0.77 0.30
C HIS A 116 -1.94 -1.76 0.94
N GLY A 117 -1.66 -2.90 0.30
CA GLY A 117 -0.65 -3.84 0.79
C GLY A 117 0.76 -3.57 0.28
N LEU A 118 0.90 -2.83 -0.82
CA LEU A 118 2.19 -2.50 -1.45
C LEU A 118 2.75 -1.13 -1.00
N ALA A 119 1.90 -0.22 -0.52
CA ALA A 119 2.31 1.10 -0.07
C ALA A 119 2.34 1.20 1.47
N PRO A 120 3.31 1.93 2.05
CA PRO A 120 3.43 2.07 3.51
C PRO A 120 2.50 3.16 4.09
N ASP A 121 1.95 4.03 3.26
CA ASP A 121 0.97 5.05 3.66
C ASP A 121 -0.46 4.59 3.33
N LYS A 122 -1.46 5.30 3.88
CA LYS A 122 -2.88 5.09 3.57
C LYS A 122 -3.20 5.67 2.19
N HIS A 123 -4.16 6.56 2.00
CA HIS A 123 -4.35 7.23 0.70
C HIS A 123 -3.33 8.35 0.48
N GLY A 124 -2.08 8.15 0.90
CA GLY A 124 -1.01 9.12 0.76
C GLY A 124 -0.35 9.06 -0.62
N PRO A 125 0.67 9.90 -0.86
CA PRO A 125 1.27 9.99 -2.19
C PRO A 125 1.94 8.70 -2.67
N ARG A 126 2.47 7.85 -1.79
CA ARG A 126 3.10 6.59 -2.21
C ARG A 126 2.04 5.59 -2.66
N PHE A 127 0.94 5.48 -1.93
CA PHE A 127 -0.24 4.72 -2.33
C PHE A 127 -0.75 5.16 -3.70
N VAL A 128 -0.97 6.47 -3.91
CA VAL A 128 -1.47 6.96 -5.20
C VAL A 128 -0.51 6.61 -6.33
N ALA A 129 0.81 6.71 -6.11
CA ALA A 129 1.81 6.33 -7.11
C ALA A 129 1.77 4.83 -7.45
N VAL A 130 1.67 3.96 -6.44
CA VAL A 130 1.54 2.50 -6.65
C VAL A 130 0.24 2.18 -7.38
N TYR A 131 -0.86 2.79 -6.96
CA TYR A 131 -2.17 2.52 -7.54
C TYR A 131 -2.25 2.95 -9.00
N VAL A 132 -1.73 4.13 -9.36
CA VAL A 132 -1.62 4.57 -10.77
C VAL A 132 -0.78 3.59 -11.59
N ALA A 133 0.35 3.10 -11.04
CA ALA A 133 1.19 2.14 -11.74
C ALA A 133 0.46 0.79 -11.97
N LEU A 134 -0.36 0.35 -11.01
CA LEU A 134 -1.19 -0.85 -11.16
C LEU A 134 -2.31 -0.65 -12.20
N ILE A 135 -3.00 0.49 -12.17
CA ILE A 135 -4.05 0.81 -13.14
C ILE A 135 -3.46 0.83 -14.56
N GLU A 136 -2.33 1.50 -14.76
CA GLU A 136 -1.65 1.55 -16.05
C GLU A 136 -1.31 0.14 -16.54
N GLN A 137 -0.70 -0.67 -15.69
CA GLN A 137 -0.26 -2.02 -16.06
C GLN A 137 -1.43 -2.98 -16.36
N PHE A 138 -2.47 -2.97 -15.53
CA PHE A 138 -3.51 -4.02 -15.55
C PHE A 138 -4.84 -3.57 -16.16
N MET A 139 -5.04 -2.27 -16.36
CA MET A 139 -6.21 -1.72 -17.05
C MET A 139 -5.84 -0.95 -18.33
N GLY A 140 -4.55 -0.71 -18.60
CA GLY A 140 -4.11 -0.02 -19.81
C GLY A 140 -4.46 1.47 -19.85
N LEU A 141 -4.84 2.08 -18.71
CA LEU A 141 -5.12 3.52 -18.69
C LEU A 141 -3.80 4.30 -18.69
N PRO A 142 -3.63 5.30 -19.58
CA PRO A 142 -2.36 5.99 -19.73
C PRO A 142 -2.01 6.78 -18.46
N ARG A 143 -0.81 6.55 -17.92
CA ARG A 143 -0.34 7.21 -16.69
C ARG A 143 -0.40 8.72 -16.78
N GLU A 144 -0.04 9.30 -17.93
CA GLU A 144 -0.03 10.75 -18.11
C GLU A 144 -1.42 11.37 -17.86
N ALA A 145 -2.47 10.79 -18.43
CA ALA A 145 -3.84 11.25 -18.22
C ALA A 145 -4.32 11.04 -16.78
N LEU A 146 -3.92 9.93 -16.13
CA LEU A 146 -4.21 9.70 -14.72
C LEU A 146 -3.53 10.75 -13.84
N GLU A 147 -2.26 11.05 -14.08
CA GLU A 147 -1.52 12.07 -13.34
C GLU A 147 -2.08 13.48 -13.56
N GLU A 148 -2.53 13.80 -14.78
CA GLU A 148 -3.20 15.07 -15.08
C GLU A 148 -4.50 15.22 -14.28
N SER A 149 -5.40 14.24 -14.35
CA SER A 149 -6.65 14.27 -13.58
C SER A 149 -6.41 14.29 -12.05
N LEU A 150 -5.33 13.67 -11.56
CA LEU A 150 -4.92 13.77 -10.15
C LEU A 150 -4.48 15.20 -9.78
N ARG A 151 -3.76 15.90 -10.67
CA ARG A 151 -3.36 17.30 -10.47
C ARG A 151 -4.59 18.20 -10.41
N GLU A 152 -5.54 18.03 -11.34
CA GLU A 152 -6.81 18.76 -11.37
C GLU A 152 -7.64 18.52 -10.09
N ALA A 153 -7.66 17.29 -9.60
CA ALA A 153 -8.35 16.93 -8.35
C ALA A 153 -7.62 17.42 -7.08
N GLY A 154 -6.44 18.03 -7.20
CA GLY A 154 -5.62 18.47 -6.08
C GLY A 154 -5.22 17.31 -5.15
N ILE A 155 -4.91 16.15 -5.74
CA ILE A 155 -4.44 14.95 -5.05
C ILE A 155 -2.91 14.89 -5.18
N ALA A 156 -2.24 14.62 -4.06
CA ALA A 156 -0.79 14.50 -4.06
C ALA A 156 -0.43 13.05 -4.45
N PHE A 157 0.51 12.90 -5.37
CA PHE A 157 1.01 11.60 -5.77
C PHE A 157 2.54 11.61 -5.82
N GLY A 158 3.10 10.45 -5.51
CA GLY A 158 4.54 10.21 -5.51
C GLY A 158 5.07 9.79 -6.87
N LYS A 159 6.20 9.09 -6.85
CA LYS A 159 6.77 8.44 -8.02
C LYS A 159 7.00 6.97 -7.72
N VAL A 160 6.92 6.14 -8.76
CA VAL A 160 7.41 4.76 -8.73
C VAL A 160 8.70 4.63 -9.51
N ALA A 161 9.54 3.69 -9.10
CA ALA A 161 10.74 3.24 -9.81
C ALA A 161 10.86 1.72 -9.66
N ARG A 162 11.80 1.11 -10.38
CA ARG A 162 12.14 -0.30 -10.25
C ARG A 162 13.48 -0.44 -9.51
N SER A 163 13.59 -1.40 -8.60
CA SER A 163 14.89 -1.81 -8.02
C SER A 163 15.73 -2.51 -9.09
N ARG A 164 16.98 -2.84 -8.76
CA ARG A 164 17.84 -3.61 -9.67
C ARG A 164 17.26 -5.00 -9.97
N GLU A 165 16.57 -5.55 -8.98
CA GLU A 165 15.87 -6.84 -8.99
C GLU A 165 14.47 -6.72 -9.60
N GLY A 166 14.05 -5.53 -10.04
CA GLY A 166 12.76 -5.29 -10.69
C GLY A 166 11.60 -5.01 -9.73
N ALA A 167 11.81 -4.97 -8.41
CA ALA A 167 10.75 -4.66 -7.45
C ALA A 167 10.29 -3.20 -7.58
N LEU A 168 8.99 -2.94 -7.44
CA LEU A 168 8.38 -1.62 -7.49
C LEU A 168 8.67 -0.86 -6.20
N LEU A 169 9.34 0.27 -6.33
CA LEU A 169 9.68 1.16 -5.24
C LEU A 169 8.86 2.45 -5.34
N SER A 170 8.14 2.82 -4.28
CA SER A 170 7.38 4.07 -4.22
C SER A 170 8.09 5.12 -3.38
N ARG A 171 8.07 6.38 -3.84
CA ARG A 171 8.64 7.54 -3.14
C ARG A 171 7.61 8.65 -3.06
N ALA A 172 7.51 9.29 -1.90
CA ALA A 172 6.70 10.50 -1.73
C ALA A 172 7.25 11.64 -2.61
N PRO A 173 6.43 12.63 -2.99
CA PRO A 173 6.91 13.80 -3.73
C PRO A 173 7.98 14.53 -2.91
N SER A 174 9.03 15.00 -3.60
CA SER A 174 10.11 15.75 -2.94
C SER A 174 9.54 17.06 -2.35
N PRO A 175 9.86 17.42 -1.09
CA PRO A 175 9.30 18.61 -0.44
C PRO A 175 9.59 19.91 -1.18
N ALA A 176 10.68 19.96 -1.97
CA ALA A 176 11.07 21.12 -2.77
C ALA A 176 10.03 21.55 -3.83
N ARG A 177 9.09 20.68 -4.24
CA ARG A 177 8.03 21.01 -5.21
C ARG A 177 6.68 21.34 -4.58
N ALA A 178 6.49 21.09 -3.28
CA ALA A 178 5.24 21.40 -2.58
C ALA A 178 5.17 22.89 -2.17
N ALA A 179 6.31 23.49 -1.81
CA ALA A 179 6.40 24.89 -1.39
C ALA A 179 6.22 25.90 -2.55
N ALA A 180 6.57 25.52 -3.79
CA ALA A 180 6.44 26.39 -4.94
C ALA A 180 4.98 26.60 -5.42
N ARG A 181 4.01 25.86 -4.86
CA ARG A 181 2.60 25.85 -5.31
C ARG A 181 1.64 26.62 -4.39
N GLN A 182 2.14 27.23 -3.31
CA GLN A 182 1.31 27.96 -2.34
C GLN A 182 1.52 29.48 -2.36
N ARG A 183 2.25 30.03 -3.32
CA ARG A 183 2.28 31.48 -3.52
C ARG A 183 1.08 31.89 -4.38
N PRO A 184 0.08 32.63 -3.85
CA PRO A 184 -0.84 33.33 -4.72
C PRO A 184 -0.04 34.30 -5.59
N ALA A 185 -0.37 34.35 -6.88
CA ALA A 185 0.07 35.42 -7.76
C ALA A 185 -0.56 36.72 -7.24
N GLY A 186 0.19 37.44 -6.41
CA GLY A 186 -0.09 38.85 -6.13
C GLY A 186 0.58 39.68 -7.20
N ASN A 187 -0.23 40.28 -8.07
CA ASN A 187 -0.28 41.73 -8.25
C ASN A 187 -1.61 42.11 -8.90
#